data_AF-A0A7L1JWR8-F1
#
_entry.id   AF-A0A7L1JWR8-F1
#
_cell.length_a   1.000
_cell.length_b   1.000
_cell.length_c   1.000
_cell.angle_alpha   90.00
_cell.angle_beta   90.00
_cell.angle_gamma   90.00
#
_symmetry.space_group_name_H-M   'P 1'
#
loop_
_entity.id
_entity.type
_entity.pdbx_description
1 polymer ?
#
loop_
_entity_poly.entity_id
_entity_poly.type
_entity_poly.pdbx_seq_one_letter_code
_entity_poly.pdbx_strand_id
1 'polypeptide(L)'
;GEAAFARRIDPEREPGLSPEQRRLMAQVERAQRHRALQRRLRGRNTLLALGIGAVVLGIYGYTFYSVSQERFLDELEQEAEAARARA
;
A
#
# COMPACT_ATOMS: atom_id res chain seq x y z
N GLY A 1 32.06 -26.89 21.92
CA GLY A 1 32.19 -26.14 20.67
C GLY A 1 31.10 -25.11 20.62
N GLU A 2 31.33 -23.97 21.26
CA GLU A 2 30.35 -22.88 21.32
C GLU A 2 30.51 -22.00 20.09
N ALA A 3 29.40 -21.77 19.39
CA ALA A 3 29.37 -20.99 18.17
C ALA A 3 29.78 -19.54 18.45
N ALA A 4 30.98 -19.17 18.00
CA ALA A 4 31.50 -17.80 17.97
C ALA A 4 30.73 -16.86 17.00
N PHE A 5 29.46 -17.15 16.74
CA PHE A 5 28.64 -16.48 15.71
C PHE A 5 27.92 -15.22 16.21
N ALA A 6 27.92 -14.97 17.52
CA ALA A 6 27.20 -13.85 18.13
C ALA A 6 28.13 -12.77 18.73
N ARG A 7 29.38 -12.67 18.28
CA ARG A 7 30.22 -11.53 18.66
C ARG A 7 29.82 -10.34 17.80
N ARG A 8 29.28 -9.27 18.41
CA ARG A 8 29.13 -7.97 17.73
C ARG A 8 30.53 -7.45 17.41
N ILE A 9 30.98 -7.71 16.19
CA ILE A 9 32.24 -7.20 15.66
C ILE A 9 32.04 -5.70 15.46
N ASP A 10 32.81 -4.90 16.19
CA ASP A 10 32.88 -3.45 16.04
C ASP A 10 33.96 -3.15 14.99
N PRO A 11 33.61 -2.76 13.74
CA PRO A 11 34.56 -2.67 12.64
C PRO A 11 35.68 -1.66 12.90
N GLU A 12 35.44 -0.67 13.76
CA GLU A 12 36.43 0.36 14.11
C GLU A 12 37.41 -0.10 15.19
N ARG A 13 37.03 -1.08 16.02
CA ARG A 13 37.85 -1.58 17.13
C ARG A 13 38.62 -2.87 16.82
N GLU A 14 38.23 -3.63 15.79
CA GLU A 14 38.90 -4.88 15.42
C GLU A 14 39.85 -4.70 14.20
N PRO A 15 41.18 -4.69 14.41
CA PRO A 15 42.16 -4.44 13.35
C PRO A 15 42.39 -5.63 12.39
N GLY A 16 41.78 -6.79 12.65
CA GLY A 16 41.99 -8.03 11.87
C GLY A 16 41.13 -8.17 10.60
N LEU A 17 40.24 -7.22 10.31
CA LEU A 17 39.34 -7.29 9.15
C LEU A 17 40.02 -6.80 7.87
N SER A 18 40.01 -7.64 6.83
CA SER A 18 40.48 -7.26 5.50
C SER A 18 39.63 -6.12 4.91
N PRO A 19 40.19 -5.27 4.04
CA PRO A 19 39.45 -4.18 3.41
C PRO A 19 38.19 -4.65 2.66
N GLU A 20 38.22 -5.85 2.09
CA GLU A 20 37.06 -6.43 1.41
C GLU A 20 35.96 -6.87 2.37
N GLN A 21 36.34 -7.48 3.51
CA GLN A 21 35.39 -7.85 4.55
C GLN A 21 34.66 -6.61 5.09
N ARG A 22 35.39 -5.51 5.31
CA ARG A 22 34.79 -4.22 5.72
C ARG A 22 33.78 -3.69 4.70
N ARG A 23 34.11 -3.76 3.40
CA ARG A 23 33.20 -3.35 2.32
C ARG A 23 31.95 -4.21 2.28
N LEU A 24 32.08 -5.52 2.39
CA LEU A 24 30.95 -6.45 2.41
C LEU A 24 30.03 -6.17 3.61
N MET A 25 30.60 -6.02 4.81
CA MET A 25 29.84 -5.70 6.02
C MET A 25 29.06 -4.39 5.86
N ALA A 26 29.69 -3.33 5.34
CA ALA A 26 29.03 -2.05 5.09
C ALA A 26 27.90 -2.17 4.05
N GLN A 27 28.08 -2.98 3.00
CA GLN A 27 27.03 -3.22 2.01
C GLN A 27 25.83 -3.98 2.61
N VAL A 28 26.09 -5.04 3.38
CA VAL A 28 25.05 -5.83 4.03
C VAL A 28 24.29 -4.99 5.04
N GLU A 29 24.97 -4.15 5.83
CA GLU A 29 24.33 -3.26 6.79
C GLU A 29 23.40 -2.26 6.10
N ARG A 30 23.86 -1.62 5.01
CA ARG A 30 23.01 -0.73 4.21
C ARG A 30 21.79 -1.46 3.65
N ALA A 31 21.98 -2.66 3.11
CA ALA A 31 20.89 -3.46 2.57
C ALA A 31 19.87 -3.86 3.65
N GLN A 32 20.34 -4.22 4.85
CA GLN A 32 19.50 -4.53 6.02
C GLN A 32 18.69 -3.30 6.45
N ARG A 33 19.35 -2.15 6.62
CA ARG A 33 18.68 -0.87 6.95
C ARG A 33 17.63 -0.51 5.89
N HIS A 34 17.96 -0.64 4.61
CA HIS A 34 17.05 -0.35 3.51
C HIS A 34 15.84 -1.29 3.52
N ARG A 35 16.05 -2.60 3.68
CA ARG A 35 14.96 -3.59 3.77
C ARG A 35 14.04 -3.33 4.97
N ALA A 36 14.61 -2.96 6.13
CA ALA A 36 13.83 -2.64 7.32
C ALA A 36 12.94 -1.41 7.10
N LEU A 37 13.49 -0.34 6.51
CA LEU A 37 12.74 0.86 6.13
C LEU A 37 11.65 0.54 5.11
N GLN A 38 11.98 -0.20 4.05
CA GLN A 38 11.01 -0.61 3.03
C GLN A 38 9.84 -1.40 3.63
N ARG A 39 10.11 -2.39 4.50
CA ARG A 39 9.04 -3.16 5.17
C ARG A 39 8.10 -2.26 5.97
N ARG A 40 8.66 -1.33 6.75
CA ARG A 40 7.87 -0.39 7.55
C ARG A 40 7.01 0.54 6.68
N LEU A 41 7.58 1.05 5.59
CA LEU A 41 6.87 1.93 4.66
C LEU A 41 5.80 1.20 3.86
N ARG A 42 6.06 -0.04 3.42
CA ARG A 42 5.09 -0.85 2.65
C ARG A 42 3.80 -1.07 3.43
N GLY A 43 3.87 -1.48 4.70
CA GLY A 43 2.66 -1.71 5.50
C GLY A 43 1.78 -0.46 5.63
N ARG A 44 2.40 0.70 5.90
CA ARG A 44 1.69 1.98 6.03
C ARG A 44 1.07 2.43 4.70
N ASN A 45 1.80 2.28 3.60
CA ASN A 45 1.31 2.65 2.27
C ASN A 45 0.17 1.72 1.82
N THR A 46 0.26 0.42 2.10
CA THR A 46 -0.82 -0.53 1.81
C THR A 46 -2.08 -0.17 2.60
N LEU A 47 -1.96 0.11 3.90
CA LEU A 47 -3.11 0.50 4.71
C LEU A 47 -3.75 1.81 4.22
N LEU A 48 -2.92 2.80 3.89
CA LEU A 48 -3.40 4.08 3.34
C LEU A 48 -4.13 3.87 2.00
N ALA A 49 -3.55 3.09 1.09
CA ALA A 49 -4.16 2.82 -0.22
C ALA A 49 -5.49 2.07 -0.08
N LEU A 50 -5.56 1.08 0.81
CA LEU A 50 -6.81 0.38 1.12
C LEU A 50 -7.86 1.31 1.71
N GLY A 51 -7.47 2.19 2.64
CA GLY A 51 -8.36 3.19 3.23
C GLY A 51 -8.94 4.14 2.19
N ILE A 52 -8.09 4.71 1.33
CA ILE A 52 -8.54 5.58 0.23
C ILE A 52 -9.48 4.82 -0.72
N GLY A 53 -9.10 3.60 -1.11
CA GLY A 53 -9.93 2.77 -1.99
C GLY A 53 -11.30 2.46 -1.39
N ALA A 54 -11.35 2.11 -0.09
CA ALA A 54 -12.60 1.84 0.62
C ALA A 54 -13.49 3.08 0.69
N VAL A 55 -12.93 4.27 0.95
CA VAL A 55 -13.70 5.53 0.95
C VAL A 55 -14.29 5.82 -0.43
N VAL A 56 -13.49 5.71 -1.49
CA VAL A 56 -13.94 5.93 -2.87
C VAL A 56 -15.06 4.95 -3.22
N LEU A 57 -14.86 3.66 -2.98
CA LEU A 57 -15.88 2.64 -3.22
C LEU A 57 -17.15 2.86 -2.39
N GLY A 58 -17.01 3.32 -1.15
CA GLY A 58 -18.15 3.64 -0.29
C GLY A 58 -18.98 4.80 -0.81
N ILE A 59 -18.33 5.90 -1.24
CA ILE A 59 -19.04 7.06 -1.82
C ILE A 59 -19.75 6.65 -3.09
N TYR A 60 -19.05 6.07 -4.06
CA TYR A 60 -19.65 5.69 -5.34
C TYR A 60 -20.70 4.60 -5.18
N GLY A 61 -20.44 3.60 -4.33
CA GLY A 61 -21.40 2.54 -4.03
C GLY A 61 -22.67 3.09 -3.39
N TYR A 62 -22.54 4.01 -2.45
CA TYR A 62 -23.69 4.68 -1.84
C TYR A 62 -24.44 5.56 -2.85
N THR A 63 -23.73 6.36 -3.65
CA THR A 63 -24.35 7.19 -4.70
C THR A 63 -25.12 6.33 -5.70
N PHE A 64 -24.56 5.22 -6.18
CA PHE A 64 -25.27 4.31 -7.08
C PHE A 64 -26.52 3.70 -6.42
N TYR A 65 -26.37 3.25 -5.17
CA TYR A 65 -27.49 2.67 -4.39
C TYR A 65 -28.59 3.70 -4.11
N SER A 66 -28.24 4.94 -3.78
CA SER A 66 -29.21 6.01 -3.54
C SER A 66 -29.92 6.42 -4.83
N VAL A 67 -29.18 6.56 -5.94
CA VAL A 67 -29.76 6.89 -7.25
C VAL A 67 -30.73 5.79 -7.72
N SER A 68 -30.42 4.51 -7.48
CA SER A 68 -31.34 3.41 -7.84
C SER A 68 -32.65 3.38 -7.03
N GLN A 69 -32.72 4.08 -5.91
CA GLN A 69 -33.93 4.17 -5.08
C GLN A 69 -34.80 5.38 -5.42
N GLU A 70 -34.28 6.36 -6.17
CA GLU A 70 -35.09 7.49 -6.61
C GLU A 70 -35.96 7.05 -7.80
N ARG A 71 -37.27 7.37 -7.77
CA ARG A 71 -38.26 7.13 -8.87
C ARG A 71 -37.90 7.81 -10.20
N PHE A 72 -36.70 8.38 -10.29
CA PHE A 72 -36.18 9.07 -11.45
C PHE A 72 -36.22 8.22 -12.73
N LEU A 73 -35.92 6.92 -12.64
CA LEU A 73 -36.01 6.02 -13.81
C LEU A 73 -37.45 5.83 -14.26
N ASP A 74 -38.39 5.62 -13.34
CA ASP A 74 -39.81 5.46 -13.66
C ASP A 74 -40.41 6.76 -14.25
N GLU A 75 -40.00 7.92 -13.72
CA GLU A 75 -40.42 9.23 -14.22
C GLU A 75 -39.86 9.51 -15.63
N LEU A 76 -38.58 9.19 -15.87
CA LEU A 76 -37.97 9.30 -17.20
C LEU A 76 -38.62 8.36 -18.22
N GLU A 77 -38.96 7.14 -17.82
CA GLU A 77 -39.58 6.15 -18.71
C GLU A 77 -41.02 6.58 -19.09
N GLN A 78 -41.78 7.09 -18.11
CA GLN A 78 -43.11 7.69 -18.37
C GLN A 78 -43.03 8.93 -19.26
N GLU A 79 -42.04 9.80 -19.08
CA GLU A 79 -41.89 11.00 -19.89
C GLU A 79 -41.44 10.66 -21.32
N ALA A 80 -40.58 9.65 -21.49
CA ALA A 80 -40.18 9.12 -22.79
C ALA A 80 -41.33 8.42 -23.53
N GLU A 81 -42.17 7.64 -22.83
CA GLU A 81 -43.38 7.05 -23.40
C GLU A 81 -44.40 8.12 -23.80
N ALA A 82 -44.61 9.13 -22.95
CA ALA A 82 -45.49 10.25 -23.26
C ALA A 82 -45.01 11.06 -24.46
N ALA A 83 -43.69 11.25 -24.61
CA ALA A 83 -43.10 11.92 -25.77
C ALA A 83 -43.29 11.10 -27.06
N ARG A 84 -43.12 9.76 -27.00
CA ARG A 84 -43.36 8.86 -28.13
C ARG A 84 -44.83 8.80 -28.54
N ALA A 85 -45.75 8.85 -27.59
CA ALA A 85 -47.18 8.83 -27.86
C ALA A 85 -47.71 10.16 -28.46
N ARG A 86 -46.94 11.25 -28.32
CA ARG A 86 -47.23 12.57 -28.90
C ARG A 86 -46.56 12.81 -30.25
N ALA A 87 -45.65 11.94 -30.68
CA ALA A 87 -44.98 11.96 -31.98
C ALA A 87 -45.75 11.13 -33.01
#